data_AF-A0A357MMP5-F1
#
_entry.id   AF-A0A357MMP5-F1
#
_cell.length_a   1.000
_cell.length_b   1.000
_cell.length_c   1.000
_cell.angle_alpha   90.00
_cell.angle_beta   90.00
_cell.angle_gamma   90.00
#
_symmetry.space_group_name_H-M   'P 1'
#
loop_
_entity.id
_entity.type
_entity.pdbx_description
1 polymer ?
#
loop_
_entity_poly.entity_id
_entity_poly.type
_entity_poly.pdbx_seq_one_letter_code
_entity_poly.pdbx_strand_id
1 'polypeptide(L)'
;MLSDGDIVLERLETRKWAPVTDPAPALSQQTEWILAVRDARDKVAFARLFAHFAPRLKAFVMKGGLGSGQAEEVVQDVMLTLWNKAHMFDPGRAQVSAWVYQIARNRQIDMQRRENRPVPEELAEAPDPDPDASAALALEQETDRLRRALASLRPEQREMIQKAYLGELTHQEIQAQTGLPLGTIKSRIRLGLERLRHELKHIRQT
;
A
#
# COMPACT_ATOMS: atom_id res chain seq x y z
N MET A 1 -39.21 59.74 26.71
CA MET A 1 -38.06 60.64 26.95
C MET A 1 -36.98 59.76 27.59
N LEU A 2 -35.90 59.48 26.84
CA LEU A 2 -34.60 58.85 27.23
C LEU A 2 -34.69 57.38 27.72
N SER A 3 -34.37 56.35 26.92
CA SER A 3 -33.05 55.81 26.48
C SER A 3 -32.09 55.53 27.64
N ASP A 4 -31.70 54.25 27.77
CA ASP A 4 -30.42 53.69 28.27
C ASP A 4 -30.60 52.15 28.24
N GLY A 5 -30.01 51.34 27.36
CA GLY A 5 -28.66 51.45 26.82
C GLY A 5 -27.65 51.12 27.90
N ASP A 6 -27.56 49.83 28.32
CA ASP A 6 -26.38 49.18 28.95
C ASP A 6 -26.73 47.98 29.85
N ILE A 7 -27.31 46.90 29.29
CA ILE A 7 -27.38 45.61 30.01
C ILE A 7 -27.13 44.44 29.06
N VAL A 8 -25.96 44.36 28.43
CA VAL A 8 -25.41 43.07 27.95
C VAL A 8 -23.88 43.13 27.86
N LEU A 9 -23.15 43.38 28.95
CA LEU A 9 -21.67 43.27 28.93
C LEU A 9 -21.08 42.71 30.22
N GLU A 10 -21.61 41.60 30.75
CA GLU A 10 -20.90 40.89 31.81
C GLU A 10 -21.24 39.39 31.89
N ARG A 11 -20.73 38.60 30.92
CA ARG A 11 -20.35 37.18 31.11
C ARG A 11 -19.76 36.58 29.85
N LEU A 12 -18.50 36.93 29.55
CA LEU A 12 -17.64 36.06 28.75
C LEU A 12 -16.41 35.74 29.58
N GLU A 13 -16.63 34.88 30.58
CA GLU A 13 -15.53 34.19 31.24
C GLU A 13 -14.71 33.46 30.16
N THR A 14 -13.42 33.76 30.16
CA THR A 14 -12.38 33.22 29.30
C THR A 14 -12.39 31.70 29.33
N ARG A 15 -13.10 31.08 28.37
CA ARG A 15 -12.95 29.65 28.09
C ARG A 15 -11.58 29.46 27.45
N LYS A 16 -10.55 29.23 28.27
CA LYS A 16 -9.20 28.85 27.80
C LYS A 16 -9.35 27.65 26.87
N TRP A 17 -9.10 27.86 25.57
CA TRP A 17 -8.93 26.78 24.61
C TRP A 17 -7.63 26.06 24.97
N ALA A 18 -7.76 24.93 25.67
CA ALA A 18 -6.65 23.99 25.77
C ALA A 18 -6.50 23.33 24.39
N PRO A 19 -5.29 23.30 23.80
CA PRO A 19 -5.09 22.56 22.56
C PRO A 19 -5.40 21.09 22.85
N VAL A 20 -6.41 20.55 22.16
CA VAL A 20 -6.62 19.11 22.07
C VAL A 20 -5.36 18.57 21.43
N THR A 21 -4.48 18.03 22.27
CA THR A 21 -3.30 17.32 21.79
C THR A 21 -3.81 15.95 21.38
N ASP A 22 -4.32 15.85 20.14
CA ASP A 22 -4.66 14.55 19.57
C ASP A 22 -3.41 13.66 19.73
N PRO A 23 -3.50 12.51 20.43
CA PRO A 23 -2.38 11.59 20.46
C PRO A 23 -2.08 11.22 19.01
N ALA A 24 -0.81 11.38 18.61
CA ALA A 24 -0.36 10.96 17.28
C ALA A 24 -0.89 9.54 17.02
N PRO A 25 -1.49 9.26 15.85
CA PRO A 25 -2.15 7.99 15.60
C PRO A 25 -1.16 6.86 15.88
N ALA A 26 -1.56 5.94 16.76
CA ALA A 26 -0.75 4.79 17.14
C ALA A 26 -0.25 4.09 15.87
N LEU A 27 1.06 3.85 15.80
CA LEU A 27 1.67 3.16 14.66
C LEU A 27 1.04 1.77 14.52
N SER A 28 0.95 1.27 13.29
CA SER A 28 0.46 -0.10 13.12
C SER A 28 1.48 -1.08 13.69
N GLN A 29 1.02 -2.26 14.09
CA GLN A 29 1.90 -3.25 14.69
C GLN A 29 3.01 -3.72 13.72
N GLN A 30 2.74 -3.77 12.41
CA GLN A 30 3.78 -4.01 11.40
C GLN A 30 4.80 -2.87 11.32
N THR A 31 4.36 -1.62 11.50
CA THR A 31 5.26 -0.45 11.57
C THR A 31 6.17 -0.55 12.78
N GLU A 32 5.66 -0.92 13.95
CA GLU A 32 6.49 -1.16 15.13
C GLU A 32 7.55 -2.24 14.87
N TRP A 33 7.14 -3.37 14.25
CA TRP A 33 8.07 -4.45 13.96
C TRP A 33 9.18 -4.04 12.99
N ILE A 34 8.86 -3.34 11.89
CA ILE A 34 9.91 -2.93 10.93
C ILE A 34 10.85 -1.89 11.52
N LEU A 35 10.36 -1.02 12.42
CA LEU A 35 11.20 -0.06 13.14
C LEU A 35 12.14 -0.78 14.11
N ALA A 36 11.68 -1.82 14.81
CA ALA A 36 12.55 -2.66 15.64
C ALA A 36 13.62 -3.40 14.81
N VAL A 37 13.27 -3.91 13.63
CA VAL A 37 14.24 -4.49 12.69
C VAL A 37 15.25 -3.43 12.21
N ARG A 38 14.77 -2.22 11.91
CA ARG A 38 15.59 -1.10 11.46
C ARG A 38 16.62 -0.69 12.51
N ASP A 39 16.15 -0.46 13.73
CA ASP A 39 16.93 0.22 14.78
C ASP A 39 17.81 -0.77 15.55
N ALA A 40 17.35 -2.02 15.71
CA ALA A 40 18.01 -3.00 16.57
C ALA A 40 18.30 -4.35 15.89
N ARG A 41 18.01 -4.52 14.59
CA ARG A 41 18.09 -5.83 13.90
C ARG A 41 17.31 -6.92 14.67
N ASP A 42 16.17 -6.55 15.23
CA ASP A 42 15.36 -7.44 16.06
C ASP A 42 14.83 -8.65 15.25
N LYS A 43 15.34 -9.84 15.58
CA LYS A 43 14.96 -11.10 14.94
C LYS A 43 13.54 -11.55 15.28
N VAL A 44 13.03 -11.21 16.47
CA VAL A 44 11.66 -11.55 16.89
C VAL A 44 10.66 -10.69 16.12
N ALA A 45 10.94 -9.40 15.99
CA ALA A 45 10.14 -8.50 15.16
C ALA A 45 10.15 -8.95 13.68
N PHE A 46 11.32 -9.37 13.17
CA PHE A 46 11.42 -9.92 11.83
C PHE A 46 10.62 -11.22 11.65
N ALA A 47 10.67 -12.14 12.62
CA ALA A 47 9.87 -13.36 12.59
C ALA A 47 8.35 -13.07 12.55
N ARG A 48 7.89 -12.05 13.26
CA ARG A 48 6.50 -11.59 13.22
C ARG A 48 6.12 -11.01 11.85
N LEU A 49 6.99 -10.20 11.25
CA LEU A 49 6.82 -9.72 9.87
C LEU A 49 6.74 -10.89 8.90
N PHE A 50 7.61 -11.89 9.05
CA PHE A 50 7.62 -13.09 8.21
C PHE A 50 6.30 -13.86 8.32
N ALA A 51 5.89 -14.22 9.54
CA ALA A 51 4.64 -14.93 9.78
C ALA A 51 3.41 -14.17 9.25
N HIS A 52 3.45 -12.84 9.30
CA HIS A 52 2.37 -12.01 8.78
C HIS A 52 2.36 -11.92 7.25
N PHE A 53 3.48 -11.59 6.62
CA PHE A 53 3.51 -11.26 5.19
C PHE A 53 3.78 -12.46 4.28
N ALA A 54 4.57 -13.45 4.70
CA ALA A 54 4.96 -14.58 3.84
C ALA A 54 3.76 -15.32 3.22
N PRO A 55 2.74 -15.79 3.97
CA PRO A 55 1.60 -16.48 3.38
C PRO A 55 0.76 -15.57 2.47
N ARG A 56 0.61 -14.29 2.84
CA ARG A 56 -0.15 -13.29 2.06
C ARG A 56 0.55 -12.93 0.75
N LEU A 57 1.87 -12.85 0.77
CA LEU A 57 2.70 -12.60 -0.41
C LEU A 57 2.66 -13.79 -1.36
N LYS A 58 2.78 -15.02 -0.85
CA LYS A 58 2.67 -16.24 -1.65
C LYS A 58 1.33 -16.28 -2.40
N ALA A 59 0.22 -16.12 -1.68
CA ALA A 59 -1.12 -16.08 -2.28
C ALA A 59 -1.27 -14.94 -3.31
N PHE A 60 -0.76 -13.73 -2.98
CA PHE A 60 -0.82 -12.57 -3.88
C PHE A 60 -0.12 -12.82 -5.22
N VAL A 61 1.10 -13.35 -5.21
CA VAL A 61 1.86 -13.56 -6.45
C VAL A 61 1.44 -14.82 -7.21
N MET A 62 0.94 -15.85 -6.52
CA MET A 62 0.31 -17.01 -7.17
C MET A 62 -0.96 -16.61 -7.92
N LYS A 63 -1.80 -15.76 -7.31
CA LYS A 63 -2.95 -15.15 -8.01
C LYS A 63 -2.54 -14.30 -9.21
N GLY A 64 -1.31 -13.79 -9.19
CA GLY A 64 -0.66 -13.07 -10.28
C GLY A 64 -0.03 -13.97 -11.36
N GLY A 65 -0.27 -15.29 -11.32
CA GLY A 65 0.15 -16.25 -12.33
C GLY A 65 1.50 -16.91 -12.10
N LEU A 66 2.17 -16.68 -10.97
CA LEU A 66 3.41 -17.40 -10.65
C LEU A 66 3.12 -18.83 -10.16
N GLY A 67 3.98 -19.77 -10.54
CA GLY A 67 4.00 -21.11 -9.96
C GLY A 67 4.41 -21.09 -8.48
N SER A 68 4.14 -22.18 -7.74
CA SER A 68 4.40 -22.26 -6.29
C SER A 68 5.88 -22.03 -5.93
N GLY A 69 6.82 -22.63 -6.67
CA GLY A 69 8.25 -22.45 -6.43
C GLY A 69 8.72 -21.01 -6.67
N GLN A 70 8.22 -20.37 -7.72
CA GLN A 70 8.50 -18.96 -8.00
C GLN A 70 7.91 -18.03 -6.95
N ALA A 71 6.71 -18.33 -6.47
CA ALA A 71 6.06 -17.58 -5.41
C ALA A 71 6.88 -17.62 -4.11
N GLU A 72 7.47 -18.77 -3.78
CA GLU A 72 8.37 -18.90 -2.63
C GLU A 72 9.66 -18.10 -2.79
N GLU A 73 10.25 -18.09 -3.99
CA GLU A 73 11.42 -17.24 -4.30
C GLU A 73 11.09 -15.75 -4.09
N VAL A 74 9.93 -15.27 -4.56
CA VAL A 74 9.50 -13.89 -4.33
C VAL A 74 9.34 -13.59 -2.84
N VAL A 75 8.71 -14.50 -2.08
CA VAL A 75 8.55 -14.32 -0.63
C VAL A 75 9.91 -14.19 0.04
N GLN A 76 10.86 -15.07 -0.26
CA GLN A 76 12.20 -15.05 0.31
C GLN A 76 12.91 -13.73 -0.02
N ASP A 77 12.89 -13.29 -1.28
CA ASP A 77 13.52 -12.05 -1.74
C ASP A 77 12.92 -10.81 -1.08
N VAL A 78 11.59 -10.76 -0.94
CA VAL A 78 10.91 -9.65 -0.28
C VAL A 78 11.29 -9.61 1.20
N MET A 79 11.27 -10.74 1.89
CA MET A 79 11.63 -10.81 3.30
C MET A 79 13.11 -10.46 3.55
N LEU A 80 14.02 -10.94 2.68
CA LEU A 80 15.43 -10.53 2.70
C LEU A 80 15.59 -9.03 2.45
N THR A 81 14.80 -8.46 1.54
CA THR A 81 14.80 -7.02 1.27
C THR A 81 14.35 -6.23 2.50
N LEU A 82 13.29 -6.68 3.17
CA LEU A 82 12.81 -6.08 4.42
C LEU A 82 13.92 -6.07 5.48
N TRP A 83 14.60 -7.19 5.67
CA TRP A 83 15.72 -7.28 6.60
C TRP A 83 16.84 -6.31 6.21
N ASN A 84 17.34 -6.38 4.98
CA ASN A 84 18.52 -5.63 4.55
C ASN A 84 18.26 -4.12 4.41
N LYS A 85 17.05 -3.74 4.01
CA LYS A 85 16.68 -2.35 3.68
C LYS A 85 15.71 -1.72 4.67
N ALA A 86 15.55 -2.28 5.87
CA ALA A 86 14.71 -1.70 6.93
C ALA A 86 15.04 -0.22 7.22
N HIS A 87 16.31 0.18 7.11
CA HIS A 87 16.78 1.56 7.24
C HIS A 87 16.19 2.54 6.20
N MET A 88 15.70 2.04 5.07
CA MET A 88 15.03 2.87 4.06
C MET A 88 13.54 3.09 4.34
N PHE A 89 12.96 2.37 5.31
CA PHE A 89 11.55 2.52 5.63
C PHE A 89 11.29 3.81 6.42
N ASP A 90 10.36 4.62 5.92
CA ASP A 90 9.89 5.85 6.54
C ASP A 90 8.37 5.77 6.77
N PRO A 91 7.91 5.68 8.03
CA PRO A 91 6.48 5.60 8.35
C PRO A 91 5.70 6.86 7.95
N GLY A 92 6.37 8.00 7.76
CA GLY A 92 5.76 9.22 7.25
C GLY A 92 5.42 9.16 5.76
N ARG A 93 6.11 8.31 4.99
CA ARG A 93 5.94 8.21 3.52
C ARG A 93 4.99 7.09 3.11
N ALA A 94 5.08 5.92 3.75
CA ALA A 94 4.30 4.75 3.36
C ALA A 94 3.94 3.84 4.55
N GLN A 95 2.83 3.11 4.42
CA GLN A 95 2.54 1.98 5.30
C GLN A 95 3.44 0.79 4.94
N VAL A 96 3.77 -0.05 5.91
CA VAL A 96 4.64 -1.23 5.70
C VAL A 96 4.09 -2.14 4.63
N SER A 97 2.78 -2.44 4.67
CA SER A 97 2.14 -3.30 3.67
C SER A 97 2.33 -2.77 2.25
N ALA A 98 2.14 -1.47 2.03
CA ALA A 98 2.33 -0.87 0.71
C ALA A 98 3.78 -1.01 0.21
N TRP A 99 4.76 -0.86 1.10
CA TRP A 99 6.17 -1.05 0.76
C TRP A 99 6.48 -2.52 0.42
N VAL A 100 5.98 -3.46 1.24
CA VAL A 100 6.14 -4.91 1.04
C VAL A 100 5.55 -5.35 -0.30
N TYR A 101 4.30 -5.00 -0.58
CA TYR A 101 3.63 -5.38 -1.83
C TYR A 101 4.27 -4.71 -3.05
N GLN A 102 4.82 -3.51 -2.92
CA GLN A 102 5.57 -2.87 -4.02
C GLN A 102 6.84 -3.67 -4.37
N ILE A 103 7.59 -4.17 -3.37
CA ILE A 103 8.78 -4.99 -3.62
C ILE A 103 8.38 -6.30 -4.30
N ALA A 104 7.35 -6.99 -3.78
CA ALA A 104 6.86 -8.25 -4.33
C ALA A 104 6.41 -8.10 -5.78
N ARG A 105 5.67 -7.02 -6.06
CA ARG A 105 5.20 -6.69 -7.40
C ARG A 105 6.35 -6.47 -8.39
N ASN A 106 7.34 -5.67 -8.00
CA ASN A 106 8.51 -5.44 -8.86
C ASN A 106 9.21 -6.78 -9.19
N ARG A 107 9.33 -7.67 -8.21
CA ARG A 107 9.96 -8.98 -8.42
C ARG A 107 9.14 -9.88 -9.35
N GLN A 108 7.82 -9.90 -9.19
CA GLN A 108 6.92 -10.64 -10.08
C GLN A 108 7.05 -10.16 -11.54
N ILE A 109 7.07 -8.84 -11.77
CA ILE A 109 7.30 -8.26 -13.11
C ILE A 109 8.64 -8.75 -13.68
N ASP A 110 9.71 -8.69 -12.88
CA ASP A 110 11.04 -9.10 -13.31
C ASP A 110 11.09 -10.58 -13.71
N MET A 111 10.31 -11.45 -13.04
CA MET A 111 10.22 -12.88 -13.36
C MET A 111 9.43 -13.13 -14.65
N GLN A 112 8.24 -12.54 -14.79
CA GLN A 112 7.44 -12.66 -16.01
C GLN A 112 8.18 -12.15 -17.26
N ARG A 113 9.03 -11.11 -17.11
CA ARG A 113 9.89 -10.62 -18.19
C ARG A 113 10.97 -11.61 -18.61
N ARG A 114 11.48 -12.42 -17.69
CA ARG A 114 12.48 -13.46 -17.99
C ARG A 114 11.84 -14.64 -18.71
N GLU A 115 10.62 -15.02 -18.33
CA GLU A 115 9.86 -16.10 -18.98
C GLU A 115 9.37 -15.72 -20.39
N ASN A 116 8.97 -14.46 -20.60
CA ASN A 116 8.53 -13.98 -21.91
C ASN A 116 9.69 -13.72 -22.91
N ARG A 117 10.94 -14.01 -22.53
CA ARG A 117 12.05 -14.10 -23.49
C ARG A 117 11.93 -15.46 -24.18
N PRO A 118 11.95 -15.56 -25.53
CA PRO A 118 11.76 -16.84 -26.21
C PRO A 118 12.89 -17.80 -25.82
N VAL A 119 12.54 -18.78 -25.00
CA VAL A 119 13.34 -19.95 -24.67
C VAL A 119 12.53 -21.16 -25.15
N PRO A 120 13.13 -22.13 -25.85
CA PRO A 120 12.44 -23.35 -26.26
C PRO A 120 11.74 -24.03 -25.09
N GLU A 121 10.50 -24.40 -25.35
CA GLU A 121 9.47 -24.94 -24.46
C GLU A 121 9.97 -26.10 -23.59
N GLU A 122 9.90 -25.96 -22.25
CA GLU A 122 9.87 -27.10 -21.35
C GLU A 122 9.20 -26.75 -20.00
N LEU A 123 8.13 -27.50 -19.72
CA LEU A 123 7.45 -27.72 -18.42
C LEU A 123 6.62 -26.55 -17.84
N ALA A 124 5.36 -26.46 -18.29
CA ALA A 124 4.30 -25.83 -17.52
C ALA A 124 3.87 -26.74 -16.36
N GLU A 125 4.19 -26.35 -15.12
CA GLU A 125 3.62 -26.96 -13.91
C GLU A 125 2.15 -26.56 -13.77
N ALA A 126 1.30 -27.53 -13.44
CA ALA A 126 -0.13 -27.34 -13.24
C ALA A 126 -0.41 -26.53 -11.94
N PRO A 127 -1.48 -25.71 -11.91
CA PRO A 127 -1.82 -24.93 -10.72
C PRO A 127 -2.37 -25.82 -9.60
N ASP A 128 -1.77 -25.69 -8.41
CA ASP A 128 -2.20 -26.34 -7.17
C ASP A 128 -3.43 -25.61 -6.57
N PRO A 129 -4.39 -26.30 -5.93
CA PRO A 129 -5.57 -25.66 -5.37
C PRO A 129 -5.29 -24.87 -4.07
N ASP A 130 -5.87 -23.67 -4.03
CA ASP A 130 -5.73 -22.58 -3.04
C ASP A 130 -6.33 -22.92 -1.66
N PRO A 131 -5.73 -22.53 -0.50
CA PRO A 131 -6.36 -22.70 0.81
C PRO A 131 -7.06 -21.44 1.36
N ASP A 132 -8.16 -21.71 2.08
CA ASP A 132 -8.81 -20.90 3.13
C ASP A 132 -9.94 -19.91 2.71
N ALA A 133 -11.19 -20.39 2.82
CA ALA A 133 -12.42 -19.64 2.52
C ALA A 133 -12.68 -18.43 3.44
N SER A 134 -12.04 -18.37 4.62
CA SER A 134 -12.20 -17.22 5.53
C SER A 134 -11.41 -15.99 5.07
N ALA A 135 -10.26 -16.19 4.42
CA ALA A 135 -9.45 -15.12 3.84
C ALA A 135 -10.10 -14.53 2.57
N ALA A 136 -10.86 -15.35 1.83
CA ALA A 136 -11.53 -14.95 0.60
C ALA A 136 -12.63 -13.89 0.82
N LEU A 137 -13.44 -14.02 1.88
CA LEU A 137 -14.56 -13.11 2.16
C LEU A 137 -14.09 -11.72 2.62
N ALA A 138 -13.07 -11.67 3.49
CA ALA A 138 -12.48 -10.40 3.93
C ALA A 138 -11.80 -9.66 2.76
N LEU A 139 -11.13 -10.42 1.88
CA LEU A 139 -10.50 -9.89 0.68
C LEU A 139 -11.53 -9.32 -0.30
N GLU A 140 -12.71 -9.95 -0.43
CA GLU A 140 -13.78 -9.48 -1.31
C GLU A 140 -14.32 -8.10 -0.87
N GLN A 141 -14.59 -7.92 0.42
CA GLN A 141 -15.03 -6.63 0.96
C GLN A 141 -13.98 -5.52 0.82
N GLU A 142 -12.70 -5.85 1.02
CA GLU A 142 -11.60 -4.90 0.84
C GLU A 142 -11.41 -4.54 -0.64
N THR A 143 -11.61 -5.51 -1.54
CA THR A 143 -11.56 -5.32 -2.99
C THR A 143 -12.66 -4.36 -3.45
N ASP A 144 -13.89 -4.51 -2.96
CA ASP A 144 -15.01 -3.63 -3.32
C ASP A 144 -14.81 -2.19 -2.80
N ARG A 145 -14.22 -2.03 -1.62
CA ARG A 145 -13.84 -0.71 -1.09
C ARG A 145 -12.79 -0.05 -1.98
N LEU A 146 -11.77 -0.80 -2.40
CA LEU A 146 -10.74 -0.31 -3.31
C LEU A 146 -11.33 0.07 -4.68
N ARG A 147 -12.25 -0.73 -5.23
CA ARG A 147 -12.95 -0.42 -6.49
C ARG A 147 -13.70 0.90 -6.41
N ARG A 148 -14.44 1.15 -5.33
CA ARG A 148 -15.14 2.43 -5.10
C ARG A 148 -14.18 3.61 -4.96
N ALA A 149 -13.10 3.44 -4.21
CA ALA A 149 -12.08 4.48 -4.05
C ALA A 149 -11.37 4.80 -5.39
N LEU A 150 -11.09 3.79 -6.22
CA LEU A 150 -10.55 3.99 -7.57
C LEU A 150 -11.55 4.75 -8.46
N ALA A 151 -12.85 4.45 -8.32
CA ALA A 151 -13.92 5.12 -9.06
C ALA A 151 -14.14 6.59 -8.68
N SER A 152 -13.62 7.06 -7.53
CA SER A 152 -13.67 8.48 -7.14
C SER A 152 -12.49 9.31 -7.65
N LEU A 153 -11.43 8.67 -8.17
CA LEU A 153 -10.29 9.36 -8.74
C LEU A 153 -10.64 10.05 -10.06
N ARG A 154 -9.94 11.15 -10.36
CA ARG A 154 -9.98 11.78 -11.68
C ARG A 154 -9.54 10.76 -12.75
N PRO A 155 -10.14 10.76 -13.95
CA PRO A 155 -9.86 9.76 -14.99
C PRO A 155 -8.36 9.58 -15.26
N GLU A 156 -7.63 10.69 -15.39
CA GLU A 156 -6.20 10.69 -15.66
C GLU A 156 -5.35 10.08 -14.54
N GLN A 157 -5.77 10.24 -13.27
CA GLN A 157 -5.07 9.66 -12.13
C GLN A 157 -5.37 8.16 -12.04
N ARG A 158 -6.64 7.81 -12.23
CA ARG A 158 -7.10 6.42 -12.29
C ARG A 158 -6.39 5.66 -13.39
N GLU A 159 -6.32 6.21 -14.59
CA GLU A 159 -5.69 5.58 -15.74
C GLU A 159 -4.21 5.31 -15.48
N MET A 160 -3.47 6.29 -14.94
CA MET A 160 -2.05 6.08 -14.65
C MET A 160 -1.84 5.06 -13.54
N ILE A 161 -2.69 5.05 -12.51
CA ILE A 161 -2.66 4.03 -11.45
C ILE A 161 -3.01 2.66 -12.03
N GLN A 162 -4.03 2.57 -12.88
CA GLN A 162 -4.40 1.31 -13.53
C GLN A 162 -3.26 0.80 -14.39
N LYS A 163 -2.67 1.62 -15.26
CA LYS A 163 -1.53 1.21 -16.09
C LYS A 163 -0.33 0.76 -15.24
N ALA A 164 -0.01 1.47 -14.17
CA ALA A 164 1.13 1.14 -13.31
C ALA A 164 0.91 -0.10 -12.44
N TYR A 165 -0.29 -0.24 -11.86
CA TYR A 165 -0.56 -1.23 -10.82
C TYR A 165 -1.38 -2.43 -11.31
N LEU A 166 -2.30 -2.25 -12.25
CA LEU A 166 -3.16 -3.30 -12.83
C LEU A 166 -2.66 -3.79 -14.19
N GLY A 167 -2.19 -2.87 -15.05
CA GLY A 167 -1.60 -3.16 -16.35
C GLY A 167 -0.13 -3.51 -16.29
N GLU A 168 0.44 -3.52 -15.08
CA GLU A 168 1.78 -4.03 -14.80
C GLU A 168 2.94 -3.27 -15.45
N LEU A 169 2.70 -2.03 -15.89
CA LEU A 169 3.66 -1.26 -16.66
C LEU A 169 4.59 -0.43 -15.78
N THR A 170 5.87 -0.40 -16.11
CA THR A 170 6.82 0.56 -15.54
C THR A 170 6.48 1.97 -16.01
N HIS A 171 6.93 2.99 -15.26
CA HIS A 171 6.73 4.38 -15.67
C HIS A 171 7.32 4.70 -17.05
N GLN A 172 8.38 4.01 -17.47
CA GLN A 172 8.97 4.15 -18.80
C GLN A 172 8.09 3.53 -19.89
N GLU A 173 7.48 2.37 -19.63
CA GLU A 173 6.52 1.75 -20.56
C GLU A 173 5.22 2.54 -20.65
N ILE A 174 4.74 3.10 -19.54
CA ILE A 174 3.61 4.03 -19.55
C ILE A 174 3.98 5.25 -20.41
N GLN A 175 5.18 5.79 -20.27
CA GLN A 175 5.67 6.88 -21.12
C GLN A 175 5.71 6.46 -22.60
N ALA A 176 6.23 5.28 -22.91
CA ALA A 176 6.28 4.77 -24.27
C ALA A 176 4.88 4.57 -24.88
N GLN A 177 3.91 4.08 -24.10
CA GLN A 177 2.54 3.84 -24.57
C GLN A 177 1.70 5.11 -24.67
N THR A 178 1.89 6.07 -23.76
CA THR A 178 1.01 7.25 -23.64
C THR A 178 1.61 8.51 -24.24
N GLY A 179 2.92 8.52 -24.52
CA GLY A 179 3.67 9.72 -24.92
C GLY A 179 3.83 10.76 -23.80
N LEU A 180 3.32 10.51 -22.60
CA LEU A 180 3.36 11.47 -21.50
C LEU A 180 4.76 11.56 -20.89
N PRO A 181 5.23 12.76 -20.49
CA PRO A 181 6.48 12.90 -19.76
C PRO A 181 6.47 12.10 -18.45
N LEU A 182 7.61 11.49 -18.10
CA LEU A 182 7.81 10.76 -16.84
C LEU A 182 7.40 11.57 -15.60
N GLY A 183 7.65 12.88 -15.59
CA GLY A 183 7.22 13.78 -14.52
C GLY A 183 5.70 13.82 -14.36
N THR A 184 4.96 13.88 -15.46
CA THR A 184 3.50 13.88 -15.48
C THR A 184 2.93 12.55 -14.99
N ILE A 185 3.50 11.43 -15.44
CA ILE A 185 3.12 10.08 -15.01
C ILE A 185 3.29 9.94 -13.49
N LYS A 186 4.50 10.25 -12.99
CA LYS A 186 4.79 10.19 -11.55
C LYS A 186 3.88 11.11 -10.73
N SER A 187 3.61 12.31 -11.21
CA SER A 187 2.74 13.27 -10.53
C SER A 187 1.28 12.78 -10.46
N ARG A 188 0.74 12.26 -11.57
CA ARG A 188 -0.62 11.69 -11.61
C ARG A 188 -0.78 10.48 -10.71
N ILE A 189 0.21 9.58 -10.71
CA ILE A 189 0.23 8.42 -9.81
C ILE A 189 0.29 8.88 -8.36
N ARG A 190 1.22 9.78 -8.01
CA ARG A 190 1.37 10.28 -6.63
C ARG A 190 0.07 10.92 -6.12
N LEU A 191 -0.53 11.83 -6.89
CA LEU A 191 -1.76 12.52 -6.51
C LEU A 191 -2.96 11.56 -6.38
N GLY A 192 -3.06 10.56 -7.27
CA GLY A 192 -4.09 9.54 -7.15
C GLY A 192 -3.90 8.66 -5.91
N LEU A 193 -2.66 8.24 -5.60
CA LEU A 193 -2.36 7.45 -4.40
C LEU A 193 -2.59 8.25 -3.10
N GLU A 194 -2.29 9.54 -3.08
CA GLU A 194 -2.62 10.43 -1.96
C GLU A 194 -4.12 10.51 -1.75
N ARG A 195 -4.90 10.64 -2.83
CA ARG A 195 -6.36 10.65 -2.75
C ARG A 195 -6.92 9.32 -2.27
N LEU A 196 -6.46 8.20 -2.82
CA LEU A 196 -6.86 6.86 -2.35
C LEU A 196 -6.57 6.68 -0.86
N ARG A 197 -5.40 7.14 -0.40
CA ARG A 197 -5.03 7.07 1.02
C ARG A 197 -5.99 7.89 1.90
N HIS A 198 -6.44 9.04 1.43
CA HIS A 198 -7.42 9.86 2.14
C HIS A 198 -8.79 9.17 2.21
N GLU A 199 -9.31 8.71 1.06
CA GLU A 199 -10.61 8.02 0.99
C GLU A 199 -10.62 6.74 1.85
N LEU A 200 -9.55 5.95 1.81
CA LEU A 200 -9.44 4.70 2.59
C LEU A 200 -9.17 4.93 4.09
N LYS A 201 -8.66 6.10 4.50
CA LYS A 201 -8.50 6.44 5.93
C LYS A 201 -9.83 6.74 6.62
N HIS A 202 -10.73 7.48 5.95
CA HIS A 202 -12.04 7.84 6.51
C HIS A 202 -12.95 6.62 6.73
N ILE A 203 -12.74 5.56 5.95
CA ILE A 203 -13.51 4.32 6.02
C ILE A 203 -13.08 3.43 7.22
N ARG A 204 -11.93 3.70 7.86
CA ARG A 204 -11.42 2.92 9.00
C ARG A 204 -11.93 3.42 10.37
N GLN A 205 -12.77 4.47 10.38
CA GLN A 205 -13.28 5.14 11.58
C GLN A 205 -14.82 5.09 11.70
N THR A 206 -15.52 4.41 10.80
CA THR A 206 -16.98 4.18 10.87
C THR A 206 -17.25 2.69 11.03
#